data_AF-Q47GF0-F1
#
_entry.id   AF-Q47GF0-F1
#
_cell.length_a   1.000
_cell.length_b   1.000
_cell.length_c   1.000
_cell.angle_alpha   90.00
_cell.angle_beta   90.00
_cell.angle_gamma   90.00
#
_symmetry.space_group_name_H-M   'P 1'
#
loop_
_entity.id
_entity.type
_entity.pdbx_description
1 polymer ?
#
loop_
_entity_poly.entity_id
_entity_poly.type
_entity_poly.pdbx_seq_one_letter_code
_entity_poly.pdbx_strand_id
1 'polypeptide(L)'
;MEKKYQQNWHLSKTDFEFNATEFELALIRFNEAFSRYVISVGSISVDSDVEIKYQEYIILHVVRMLDRPKNSTMIARIVNRDDIPNIQYSLRKLESAGLIEKQKDRNSKTFSYIATEKGIKVTDEYNELRSKILISRLEDISGASEKFEKGARFLSLMTGIYEEAARDSATFAPRILD
;
A
#
# COMPACT_ATOMS: atom_id res chain seq x y z
N MET A 1 -8.51 31.75 20.91
CA MET A 1 -9.49 30.87 21.57
C MET A 1 -8.72 29.69 22.13
N GLU A 2 -8.73 29.54 23.45
CA GLU A 2 -7.92 28.57 24.21
C GLU A 2 -8.21 27.12 23.82
N LYS A 3 -7.12 26.35 23.67
CA LYS A 3 -7.03 24.90 23.37
C LYS A 3 -7.61 23.99 24.48
N LYS A 4 -8.64 24.43 25.19
CA LYS A 4 -9.15 23.77 26.40
C LYS A 4 -9.82 22.42 26.11
N TYR A 5 -10.30 22.19 24.88
CA TYR A 5 -10.90 20.93 24.45
C TYR A 5 -9.89 19.87 23.98
N GLN A 6 -8.61 20.24 23.76
CA GLN A 6 -7.57 19.34 23.24
C GLN A 6 -6.86 18.53 24.35
N GLN A 7 -7.07 18.86 25.62
CA GLN A 7 -6.39 18.23 26.77
C GLN A 7 -7.00 16.89 27.24
N ASN A 8 -8.12 16.46 26.66
CA ASN A 8 -8.81 15.23 27.10
C ASN A 8 -8.47 13.98 26.26
N TRP A 9 -7.68 14.11 25.19
CA TRP A 9 -7.25 12.95 24.42
C TRP A 9 -5.95 12.40 25.01
N HIS A 10 -5.98 11.11 25.36
CA HIS A 10 -4.90 10.44 26.08
C HIS A 10 -3.54 10.42 25.35
N LEU A 11 -3.51 10.71 24.04
CA LEU A 11 -2.30 10.77 23.21
C LEU A 11 -1.80 12.19 22.93
N SER A 12 -2.44 13.24 23.47
CA SER A 12 -2.16 14.63 23.10
C SER A 12 -1.90 15.53 24.32
N LYS A 13 -0.92 15.17 25.17
CA LYS A 13 -0.58 15.93 26.38
C LYS A 13 0.15 17.23 26.07
N THR A 14 0.78 17.33 24.90
CA THR A 14 1.44 18.54 24.39
C THR A 14 0.89 18.94 23.02
N ASP A 15 1.16 20.17 22.61
CA ASP A 15 0.82 20.66 21.27
C ASP A 15 1.49 19.86 20.15
N PHE A 16 2.71 19.38 20.39
CA PHE A 16 3.43 18.54 19.44
C PHE A 16 2.79 17.15 19.35
N GLU A 17 2.48 16.53 20.50
CA GLU A 17 1.77 15.25 20.55
C GLU A 17 0.42 15.33 19.83
N PHE A 18 -0.35 16.39 20.07
CA PHE A 18 -1.62 16.62 19.36
C PHE A 18 -1.46 16.57 17.83
N ASN A 19 -0.48 17.32 17.30
CA ASN A 19 -0.25 17.35 15.85
C ASN A 19 0.22 15.99 15.31
N ALA A 20 1.04 15.25 16.07
CA ALA A 20 1.46 13.91 15.70
C ALA A 20 0.26 12.95 15.67
N THR A 21 -0.61 12.97 16.68
CA THR A 21 -1.78 12.09 16.71
C THR A 21 -2.81 12.44 15.63
N GLU A 22 -3.00 13.72 15.32
CA GLU A 22 -3.85 14.14 14.19
C GLU A 22 -3.29 13.62 12.85
N PHE A 23 -1.96 13.64 12.68
CA PHE A 23 -1.32 13.05 11.51
C PHE A 23 -1.52 11.53 11.44
N GLU A 24 -1.37 10.81 12.55
CA GLU A 24 -1.60 9.37 12.63
C GLU A 24 -3.07 9.01 12.29
N LEU A 25 -4.04 9.76 12.81
CA LEU A 25 -5.45 9.59 12.42
C LEU A 25 -5.70 9.90 10.95
N ALA A 26 -5.07 10.94 10.40
CA ALA A 26 -5.14 11.23 8.98
C ALA A 26 -4.57 10.09 8.14
N LEU A 27 -3.45 9.49 8.55
CA LEU A 27 -2.84 8.33 7.90
C LEU A 27 -3.78 7.12 7.89
N ILE A 28 -4.41 6.79 9.02
CA ILE A 28 -5.38 5.68 9.12
C ILE A 28 -6.56 5.93 8.16
N ARG A 29 -7.18 7.11 8.22
CA ARG A 29 -8.31 7.45 7.36
C ARG A 29 -7.93 7.46 5.88
N PHE A 30 -6.74 7.95 5.57
CA PHE A 30 -6.20 7.98 4.21
C PHE A 30 -5.99 6.56 3.67
N ASN A 31 -5.38 5.66 4.45
CA ASN A 31 -5.18 4.27 4.07
C ASN A 31 -6.50 3.57 3.77
N GLU A 32 -7.49 3.73 4.65
CA GLU A 32 -8.83 3.18 4.48
C GLU A 32 -9.55 3.71 3.23
N ALA A 33 -9.48 5.03 2.99
CA ALA A 33 -10.05 5.65 1.80
C ALA A 33 -9.34 5.18 0.52
N PHE A 34 -8.02 5.08 0.55
CA PHE A 34 -7.20 4.63 -0.58
C PHE A 34 -7.48 3.16 -0.91
N SER A 35 -7.58 2.29 0.10
CA SER A 35 -7.93 0.87 -0.06
C SER A 35 -9.29 0.70 -0.76
N ARG A 36 -10.32 1.41 -0.30
CA ARG A 36 -11.64 1.40 -0.95
C ARG A 36 -11.58 1.90 -2.39
N TYR A 37 -10.87 3.00 -2.64
CA TYR A 37 -10.68 3.53 -4.00
C TYR A 37 -10.05 2.49 -4.93
N VAL A 38 -8.96 1.84 -4.51
CA VAL A 38 -8.26 0.82 -5.31
C VAL A 38 -9.21 -0.34 -5.63
N ILE A 39 -9.96 -0.83 -4.64
CA ILE A 39 -10.96 -1.89 -4.86
C ILE A 39 -12.04 -1.42 -5.85
N SER A 40 -12.61 -0.21 -5.66
CA SER A 40 -13.70 0.29 -6.51
C SER A 40 -13.29 0.46 -7.98
N VAL A 41 -12.07 0.94 -8.26
CA VAL A 41 -11.57 1.01 -9.64
C VAL A 41 -11.20 -0.38 -10.16
N GLY A 42 -10.56 -1.19 -9.31
CA GLY A 42 -10.16 -2.56 -9.61
C GLY A 42 -11.32 -3.44 -10.05
N SER A 43 -12.42 -3.42 -9.30
CA SER A 43 -13.59 -4.27 -9.54
C SER A 43 -14.29 -4.00 -10.87
N ILE A 44 -14.06 -2.84 -11.48
CA ILE A 44 -14.60 -2.50 -12.80
C ILE A 44 -13.71 -3.07 -13.92
N SER A 45 -12.43 -3.30 -13.64
CA SER A 45 -11.40 -3.67 -14.63
C SER A 45 -11.19 -5.19 -14.73
N VAL A 46 -11.85 -5.98 -13.89
CA VAL A 46 -11.67 -7.44 -13.78
C VAL A 46 -13.00 -8.12 -14.07
N ASP A 47 -12.96 -9.32 -14.63
CA ASP A 47 -14.14 -10.17 -14.83
C ASP A 47 -14.93 -10.32 -13.52
N SER A 48 -16.27 -10.26 -13.60
CA SER A 48 -17.19 -10.27 -12.45
C SER A 48 -17.02 -11.48 -11.53
N ASP A 49 -16.52 -12.59 -12.07
CA ASP A 49 -16.45 -13.87 -11.37
C ASP A 49 -15.13 -14.04 -10.59
N VAL A 50 -14.22 -13.07 -10.67
CA VAL A 50 -12.94 -13.07 -9.97
C VAL A 50 -12.95 -12.03 -8.85
N GLU A 51 -13.16 -12.48 -7.62
CA GLU A 51 -13.06 -11.60 -6.45
C GLU A 51 -11.58 -11.29 -6.13
N ILE A 52 -11.15 -10.06 -6.37
CA ILE A 52 -9.79 -9.58 -6.03
C ILE A 52 -9.87 -8.59 -4.86
N LYS A 53 -9.04 -8.83 -3.84
CA LYS A 53 -8.91 -7.98 -2.65
C LYS A 53 -7.87 -6.89 -2.85
N TYR A 54 -7.90 -5.86 -2.01
CA TYR A 54 -6.95 -4.74 -2.05
C TYR A 54 -5.49 -5.20 -2.22
N GLN A 55 -5.03 -6.13 -1.39
CA GLN A 55 -3.64 -6.60 -1.43
C GLN A 55 -3.28 -7.29 -2.75
N GLU A 56 -4.24 -7.98 -3.38
CA GLU A 56 -4.03 -8.64 -4.67
C GLU A 56 -3.96 -7.62 -5.81
N TYR A 57 -4.73 -6.53 -5.77
CA TYR A 57 -4.58 -5.40 -6.72
C TYR A 57 -3.21 -4.73 -6.57
N ILE A 58 -2.77 -4.45 -5.34
CA ILE A 58 -1.44 -3.86 -5.11
C ILE A 58 -0.35 -4.78 -5.65
N ILE A 59 -0.41 -6.09 -5.35
CA ILE A 59 0.56 -7.07 -5.85
C ILE A 59 0.54 -7.16 -7.38
N LEU A 60 -0.64 -7.16 -8.02
CA LEU A 60 -0.76 -7.17 -9.48
C LEU A 60 -0.06 -5.96 -10.11
N HIS A 61 -0.30 -4.76 -9.60
CA HIS A 61 0.38 -3.54 -10.08
C HIS A 61 1.89 -3.59 -9.83
N VAL A 62 2.34 -4.13 -8.71
CA VAL A 62 3.78 -4.31 -8.43
C VAL A 62 4.40 -5.34 -9.38
N VAL A 63 3.71 -6.43 -9.70
CA VAL A 63 4.16 -7.39 -10.72
C VAL A 63 4.28 -6.69 -12.08
N ARG A 64 3.29 -5.88 -12.46
CA ARG A 64 3.29 -5.09 -13.71
C ARG A 64 4.38 -4.01 -13.76
N MET A 65 4.77 -3.44 -12.62
CA MET A 65 5.69 -2.31 -12.54
C MET A 65 7.01 -2.55 -13.30
N LEU A 66 7.36 -1.68 -14.26
CA LEU A 66 8.57 -1.77 -15.08
C LEU A 66 8.70 -3.05 -15.95
N ASP A 67 7.62 -3.81 -16.14
CA ASP A 67 7.55 -4.94 -17.08
C ASP A 67 8.66 -5.99 -16.94
N ARG A 68 9.13 -6.20 -15.71
CA ARG A 68 10.15 -7.19 -15.38
C ARG A 68 9.65 -8.20 -14.35
N PRO A 69 10.06 -9.48 -14.45
CA PRO A 69 9.74 -10.50 -13.47
C PRO A 69 10.17 -10.11 -12.06
N LYS A 70 9.34 -10.38 -11.05
CA LYS A 70 9.66 -10.13 -9.63
C LYS A 70 9.34 -11.35 -8.78
N ASN A 71 10.23 -11.69 -7.86
CA ASN A 71 9.97 -12.74 -6.86
C ASN A 71 9.21 -12.17 -5.65
N SER A 72 8.68 -13.07 -4.80
CA SER A 72 7.88 -12.69 -3.63
C SER A 72 8.63 -11.78 -2.65
N THR A 73 9.94 -11.99 -2.47
CA THR A 73 10.77 -11.17 -1.57
C THR A 73 10.95 -9.75 -2.11
N MET A 74 11.13 -9.59 -3.41
CA MET A 74 11.21 -8.28 -4.05
C MET A 74 9.88 -7.54 -3.93
N ILE A 75 8.76 -8.23 -4.18
CA ILE A 75 7.41 -7.66 -4.02
C ILE A 75 7.22 -7.18 -2.58
N ALA A 76 7.52 -8.02 -1.59
CA ALA A 76 7.43 -7.72 -0.17
C ALA A 76 8.19 -6.43 0.21
N ARG A 77 9.44 -6.30 -0.27
CA ARG A 77 10.25 -5.09 -0.06
C ARG A 77 9.64 -3.84 -0.70
N ILE A 78 9.09 -3.95 -1.91
CA ILE A 78 8.48 -2.80 -2.60
C ILE A 78 7.25 -2.28 -1.85
N VAL A 79 6.43 -3.17 -1.30
CA VAL A 79 5.18 -2.82 -0.60
C VAL A 79 5.37 -2.62 0.91
N ASN A 80 6.62 -2.68 1.39
CA ASN A 80 7.00 -2.63 2.79
C ASN A 80 6.23 -3.64 3.69
N ARG A 81 6.30 -4.93 3.34
CA ARG A 81 5.64 -6.02 4.07
C ARG A 81 6.61 -7.15 4.40
N ASP A 82 6.41 -7.76 5.57
CA ASP A 82 7.22 -8.89 6.04
C ASP A 82 6.52 -10.25 5.92
N ASP A 83 5.22 -10.27 5.60
CA ASP A 83 4.38 -11.47 5.59
C ASP A 83 4.41 -12.23 4.26
N ILE A 84 5.58 -12.79 3.94
CA ILE A 84 5.83 -13.58 2.71
C ILE A 84 4.76 -14.65 2.42
N PRO A 85 4.25 -15.44 3.40
CA PRO A 85 3.23 -16.45 3.13
C PRO A 85 1.93 -15.87 2.55
N ASN A 86 1.49 -14.70 3.02
CA ASN A 86 0.30 -14.02 2.51
C ASN A 86 0.53 -13.47 1.11
N ILE A 87 1.71 -12.92 0.83
CA ILE A 87 2.09 -12.48 -0.52
C ILE A 87 2.08 -13.68 -1.48
N GLN A 88 2.63 -14.83 -1.08
CA GLN A 88 2.60 -16.05 -1.88
C GLN A 88 1.18 -16.59 -2.09
N TYR A 89 0.29 -16.44 -1.11
CA TYR A 89 -1.13 -16.75 -1.27
C TYR A 89 -1.78 -15.85 -2.33
N SER A 90 -1.60 -14.52 -2.24
CA SER A 90 -2.11 -13.58 -3.24
C SER A 90 -1.55 -13.85 -4.65
N LEU A 91 -0.26 -14.19 -4.77
CA LEU A 91 0.35 -14.57 -6.05
C LEU A 91 -0.29 -15.83 -6.66
N ARG A 92 -0.51 -16.88 -5.86
CA ARG A 92 -1.20 -18.10 -6.33
C ARG A 92 -2.63 -17.80 -6.79
N LYS A 93 -3.32 -16.89 -6.12
CA LYS A 93 -4.68 -16.47 -6.48
C LYS A 93 -4.68 -15.70 -7.81
N LEU A 94 -3.77 -14.75 -7.99
CA LEU A 94 -3.61 -14.01 -9.25
C LEU A 94 -3.20 -14.91 -10.42
N GLU A 95 -2.36 -15.91 -10.17
CA GLU A 95 -1.96 -16.93 -11.15
C GLU A 95 -3.16 -17.79 -11.55
N SER A 96 -3.97 -18.23 -10.58
CA SER A 96 -5.19 -19.01 -10.84
C SER A 96 -6.26 -18.20 -11.60
N ALA A 97 -6.28 -16.88 -11.43
CA ALA A 97 -7.10 -15.96 -12.21
C ALA A 97 -6.55 -15.67 -13.63
N GLY A 98 -5.37 -16.21 -13.95
CA GLY A 98 -4.70 -16.03 -15.25
C GLY A 98 -4.10 -14.63 -15.46
N LEU A 99 -3.94 -13.84 -14.40
CA LEU A 99 -3.43 -12.46 -14.48
C LEU A 99 -1.90 -12.38 -14.43
N ILE A 100 -1.27 -13.36 -13.80
CA ILE A 100 0.18 -13.48 -13.74
C ILE A 100 0.61 -14.90 -14.05
N GLU A 101 1.86 -15.08 -14.44
CA GLU A 101 2.45 -16.40 -14.65
C GLU A 101 3.78 -16.54 -13.91
N LYS A 102 4.10 -17.77 -13.50
CA LYS A 102 5.39 -18.09 -12.90
C LYS A 102 6.46 -18.24 -13.97
N GLN A 103 7.56 -17.55 -13.75
CA GLN A 103 8.81 -17.78 -14.45
C GLN A 103 9.81 -18.43 -13.49
N LYS A 104 10.30 -19.61 -13.87
CA LYS A 104 11.40 -20.26 -13.14
C LYS A 104 12.69 -19.52 -13.49
N ASP A 105 13.29 -18.87 -12.51
CA ASP A 105 14.63 -18.34 -12.65
C ASP A 105 15.61 -19.51 -12.77
N ARG A 106 16.46 -19.49 -13.79
CA ARG A 106 17.42 -20.58 -14.07
C ARG A 106 18.42 -20.78 -12.93
N ASN A 107 18.69 -19.73 -12.15
CA ASN A 107 19.74 -19.72 -11.13
C ASN A 107 19.20 -19.58 -9.69
N SER A 108 17.88 -19.51 -9.48
CA SER A 108 17.29 -19.36 -8.16
C SER A 108 16.39 -20.54 -7.79
N LYS A 109 16.34 -20.85 -6.49
CA LYS A 109 15.32 -21.74 -5.91
C LYS A 109 13.94 -21.08 -5.80
N THR A 110 13.83 -19.79 -6.11
CA THR A 110 12.59 -19.01 -6.01
C THR A 110 11.98 -18.73 -7.38
N PHE A 111 10.65 -18.70 -7.42
CA PHE A 111 9.91 -18.31 -8.62
C PHE A 111 9.77 -16.79 -8.69
N SER A 112 9.88 -16.27 -9.91
CA SER A 112 9.51 -14.89 -10.25
C SER A 112 8.17 -14.89 -10.97
N TYR A 113 7.50 -13.74 -10.98
CA TYR A 113 6.18 -13.57 -11.57
C TYR A 113 6.19 -12.40 -12.55
N ILE A 114 5.52 -12.57 -13.68
CA ILE A 114 5.28 -11.55 -14.69
C ILE A 114 3.79 -11.49 -15.03
N ALA A 115 3.30 -10.34 -15.46
CA ALA A 115 1.93 -10.20 -15.91
C ALA A 115 1.71 -10.95 -17.23
N THR A 116 0.60 -11.67 -17.36
CA THR A 116 0.16 -12.27 -18.62
C THR A 116 -0.44 -11.19 -19.53
N GLU A 117 -0.77 -11.52 -20.78
CA GLU A 117 -1.55 -10.63 -21.67
C GLU A 117 -2.87 -10.19 -21.02
N LYS A 118 -3.57 -11.11 -20.33
CA LYS A 118 -4.79 -10.80 -19.57
C LYS A 118 -4.50 -9.83 -18.44
N GLY A 119 -3.43 -10.07 -17.66
CA GLY A 119 -3.02 -9.19 -16.58
C GLY A 119 -2.68 -7.77 -17.05
N ILE A 120 -1.95 -7.67 -18.17
CA ILE A 120 -1.62 -6.40 -18.83
C ILE A 120 -2.91 -5.64 -19.17
N LYS A 121 -3.82 -6.29 -19.90
CA LYS A 121 -5.11 -5.69 -20.29
C LYS A 121 -5.89 -5.16 -19.08
N VAL A 122 -6.05 -5.98 -18.04
CA VAL A 122 -6.73 -5.58 -16.79
C VAL A 122 -6.06 -4.36 -16.14
N THR A 123 -4.73 -4.34 -16.07
CA THR A 123 -4.00 -3.20 -15.48
C THR A 123 -4.05 -1.93 -16.35
N ASP A 124 -4.15 -2.08 -17.66
CA ASP A 124 -4.29 -0.96 -18.59
C ASP A 124 -5.70 -0.35 -18.50
N GLU A 125 -6.74 -1.18 -18.46
CA GLU A 125 -8.13 -0.75 -18.21
C GLU A 125 -8.26 -0.04 -16.85
N TYR A 126 -7.63 -0.58 -15.81
CA TYR A 126 -7.52 0.10 -14.52
C TYR A 126 -6.86 1.47 -14.64
N ASN A 127 -5.77 1.58 -15.39
CA ASN A 127 -5.06 2.84 -15.59
C ASN A 127 -5.91 3.87 -16.34
N GLU A 128 -6.69 3.46 -17.34
CA GLU A 128 -7.62 4.35 -18.03
C GLU A 128 -8.69 4.91 -17.08
N LEU A 129 -9.28 4.04 -16.26
CA LEU A 129 -10.26 4.45 -15.25
C LEU A 129 -9.64 5.36 -14.19
N ARG A 130 -8.45 5.01 -13.69
CA ARG A 130 -7.66 5.84 -12.77
C ARG A 130 -7.38 7.22 -13.36
N SER A 131 -7.06 7.29 -14.66
CA SER A 131 -6.79 8.57 -15.33
C SER A 131 -8.04 9.45 -15.36
N LYS A 132 -9.19 8.87 -15.72
CA LYS A 132 -10.48 9.56 -15.79
C LYS A 132 -11.01 10.00 -14.42
N ILE A 133 -10.85 9.15 -13.40
CA ILE A 133 -11.46 9.33 -12.08
C ILE A 133 -10.50 10.05 -11.13
N LEU A 134 -9.27 9.58 -10.98
CA LEU A 134 -8.37 10.13 -9.98
C LEU A 134 -7.50 11.24 -10.55
N ILE A 135 -6.77 10.97 -11.63
CA ILE A 135 -5.71 11.88 -12.11
C ILE A 135 -6.26 13.24 -12.50
N SER A 136 -7.36 13.29 -13.27
CA SER A 136 -8.03 14.54 -13.64
C SER A 136 -8.33 15.43 -12.42
N ARG A 137 -8.88 14.85 -11.35
CA ARG A 137 -9.19 15.56 -10.10
C ARG A 137 -7.95 16.03 -9.34
N LEU A 138 -6.85 15.29 -9.44
CA LEU A 138 -5.58 15.65 -8.81
C LEU A 138 -4.86 16.78 -9.56
N GLU A 139 -5.00 16.83 -10.89
CA GLU A 139 -4.43 17.90 -11.74
C GLU A 139 -5.06 19.26 -11.45
N ASP A 140 -6.34 19.29 -11.05
CA ASP A 140 -7.04 20.51 -10.64
C ASP A 140 -6.50 21.10 -9.31
N ILE A 141 -5.71 20.35 -8.54
CA ILE A 141 -5.15 20.82 -7.27
C ILE A 141 -3.95 21.71 -7.56
N SER A 142 -4.06 22.99 -7.17
CA SER A 142 -2.94 23.93 -7.27
C SER A 142 -1.70 23.43 -6.53
N GLY A 143 -0.58 23.35 -7.26
CA GLY A 143 0.69 22.86 -6.75
C GLY A 143 0.72 21.35 -6.41
N ALA A 144 -0.15 20.53 -7.01
CA ALA A 144 -0.27 19.10 -6.71
C ALA A 144 1.07 18.35 -6.76
N SER A 145 1.84 18.56 -7.83
CA SER A 145 3.11 17.85 -8.05
C SER A 145 4.10 18.08 -6.91
N GLU A 146 4.33 19.34 -6.52
CA GLU A 146 5.23 19.68 -5.41
C GLU A 146 4.71 19.14 -4.07
N LYS A 147 3.38 19.18 -3.85
CA LYS A 147 2.76 18.60 -2.65
C LYS A 147 2.94 17.09 -2.57
N PHE A 148 2.79 16.37 -3.69
CA PHE A 148 3.03 14.93 -3.74
C PHE A 148 4.49 14.60 -3.49
N GLU A 149 5.41 15.36 -4.09
CA GLU A 149 6.84 15.15 -3.91
C GLU A 149 7.27 15.34 -2.45
N LYS A 150 6.85 16.45 -1.82
CA LYS A 150 7.11 16.72 -0.40
C LYS A 150 6.41 15.72 0.51
N GLY A 151 5.15 15.39 0.23
CA GLY A 151 4.36 14.43 1.00
C GLY A 151 4.95 13.02 0.95
N ALA A 152 5.38 12.55 -0.22
CA ALA A 152 6.03 11.26 -0.38
C ALA A 152 7.33 11.18 0.43
N ARG A 153 8.18 12.21 0.37
CA ARG A 153 9.40 12.28 1.20
C ARG A 153 9.07 12.23 2.69
N PHE A 154 8.08 12.99 3.13
CA PHE A 154 7.69 13.03 4.55
C PHE A 154 7.16 11.67 5.01
N LEU A 155 6.32 11.01 4.21
CA LEU A 155 5.84 9.66 4.49
C LEU A 155 7.00 8.65 4.56
N SER A 156 7.97 8.71 3.65
CA SER A 156 9.14 7.82 3.70
C SER A 156 9.98 8.02 4.97
N LEU A 157 10.16 9.26 5.44
CA LEU A 157 10.83 9.54 6.70
C LEU A 157 10.06 8.94 7.88
N MET A 158 8.73 9.16 7.92
CA MET A 158 7.87 8.62 8.97
C MET A 158 7.85 7.09 8.97
N THR A 159 7.89 6.43 7.80
CA THR A 159 8.02 4.97 7.71
C THR A 159 9.26 4.47 8.46
N GLY A 160 10.43 5.10 8.24
CA GLY A 160 11.66 4.72 8.94
C GLY A 160 11.56 4.92 10.46
N ILE A 161 10.99 6.05 10.91
CA ILE A 161 10.78 6.35 12.33
C ILE A 161 9.86 5.31 12.97
N TYR A 162 8.74 4.96 12.32
CA TYR A 162 7.82 3.96 12.86
C TYR A 162 8.42 2.56 12.92
N GLU A 163 9.23 2.17 11.93
CA GLU A 163 9.94 0.89 11.98
C GLU A 163 10.99 0.84 13.10
N GLU A 164 11.69 1.94 13.34
CA GLU A 164 12.62 2.06 14.46
C GLU A 164 11.88 2.00 15.79
N ALA A 165 10.82 2.77 15.96
CA ALA A 165 9.96 2.72 17.15
C ALA A 165 9.37 1.32 17.38
N ALA A 166 8.99 0.60 16.32
CA ALA A 166 8.52 -0.78 16.41
C ALA A 166 9.62 -1.73 16.89
N ARG A 167 10.86 -1.59 16.38
CA ARG A 167 12.00 -2.38 16.87
C ARG A 167 12.30 -2.09 18.33
N ASP A 168 12.31 -0.81 18.72
CA ASP A 168 12.52 -0.40 20.11
C ASP A 168 11.42 -0.97 21.02
N SER A 169 10.17 -0.98 20.56
CA SER A 169 9.02 -1.53 21.30
C SER A 169 9.24 -3.00 21.70
N ALA A 170 9.93 -3.79 20.87
CA ALA A 170 10.21 -5.20 21.14
C ALA A 170 11.23 -5.43 22.28
N THR A 171 11.92 -4.39 22.72
CA THR A 171 12.83 -4.43 23.87
C THR A 171 12.11 -4.26 25.21
N PHE A 172 10.88 -3.76 25.19
CA PHE A 172 10.06 -3.59 26.39
C PHE A 172 9.27 -4.88 26.66
N ALA A 173 9.48 -5.50 27.83
CA ALA A 173 8.61 -6.59 28.27
C ALA A 173 7.22 -6.03 28.60
N PRO A 174 6.11 -6.71 28.24
CA PRO A 174 4.81 -6.39 28.80
C PRO A 174 4.94 -6.42 30.32
N ARG A 175 4.54 -5.35 31.02
CA ARG A 175 4.46 -5.40 32.49
C ARG A 175 3.56 -6.58 32.85
N ILE A 176 4.13 -7.63 33.41
CA ILE A 176 3.38 -8.60 34.20
C ILE A 176 2.87 -7.77 35.36
N LEU A 177 1.58 -7.45 35.34
CA LEU A 177 0.91 -6.82 36.46
C LEU A 177 0.86 -7.87 37.56
N ASP A 178 1.64 -7.66 38.62
CA ASP A 178 1.44 -8.31 39.92
C ASP A 178 0.14 -7.80 40.57
#